data_AF-A0A0S9PF47-F1
#
_entry.id   AF-A0A0S9PF47-F1
#
_cell.length_a   1.000
_cell.length_b   1.000
_cell.length_c   1.000
_cell.angle_alpha   90.00
_cell.angle_beta   90.00
_cell.angle_gamma   90.00
#
_symmetry.space_group_name_H-M   'P 1'
#
loop_
_entity.id
_entity.type
_entity.pdbx_description
1 polymer ?
#
loop_
_entity_poly.entity_id
_entity_poly.type
_entity_poly.pdbx_seq_one_letter_code
_entity_poly.pdbx_strand_id
1 'polypeptide(L)'
;MDATTPDRAGYTQDFLALPVALPAPAVGSPVRELAYTHFTVLLDPVRRLAQSTGVNIDGELLLDLDRGDDWHLDDRIPENEQTGPDVYAGNDLDRGHLVRRRDPVWGDRATAARANVDTFAYTNAAPQAGEFNQSKELWLGLEDHVLAYAQANRNRISVFTAPVLALNDPLYRGVGIPQAFWKVVAWTTDASGADALRAAAFVLDQSPQLSDIDLNDASAQALIDGSPPPLGPYFSYQVPVDDVASLTGLDFGELIDADVMAPVLAGRADGSPRTGWVRLRTEEDITVEKAPA
;
A
#
# COMPACT_ATOMS: atom_id res chain seq x y z
N MET A 1 10.34 -14.44 31.25
CA MET A 1 9.29 -13.53 31.74
C MET A 1 8.49 -13.15 30.52
N ASP A 2 7.34 -13.80 30.30
CA ASP A 2 6.45 -13.51 29.17
C ASP A 2 5.92 -12.09 29.32
N ALA A 3 6.47 -11.16 28.54
CA ALA A 3 5.78 -9.92 28.24
C ALA A 3 4.67 -10.29 27.27
N THR A 4 3.46 -10.52 27.79
CA THR A 4 2.24 -10.60 26.99
C THR A 4 2.16 -9.33 26.15
N THR A 5 2.50 -9.45 24.87
CA THR A 5 2.35 -8.37 23.88
C THR A 5 0.90 -7.92 23.95
N PRO A 6 0.60 -6.62 24.15
CA PRO A 6 -0.77 -6.15 24.12
C PRO A 6 -1.41 -6.60 22.80
N ASP A 7 -2.67 -7.02 22.86
CA ASP A 7 -3.39 -7.70 21.79
C ASP A 7 -3.30 -6.92 20.47
N ARG A 8 -2.38 -7.35 19.60
CA ARG A 8 -2.20 -6.85 18.23
C ARG A 8 -3.20 -7.60 17.36
N ALA A 9 -4.45 -7.13 17.36
CA ALA A 9 -5.57 -7.78 16.67
C ALA A 9 -5.42 -7.79 15.14
N GLY A 10 -4.52 -7.00 14.57
CA GLY A 10 -4.31 -6.92 13.13
C GLY A 10 -5.39 -6.11 12.41
N TYR A 11 -5.45 -6.32 11.10
CA TYR A 11 -6.54 -5.92 10.23
C TYR A 11 -7.79 -6.76 10.52
N THR A 12 -8.95 -6.10 10.60
CA THR A 12 -10.27 -6.66 10.87
C THR A 12 -11.13 -6.60 9.61
N GLN A 13 -11.54 -7.76 9.10
CA GLN A 13 -12.29 -7.88 7.84
C GLN A 13 -13.72 -7.34 7.93
N ASP A 14 -14.38 -7.46 9.09
CA ASP A 14 -15.73 -6.96 9.36
C ASP A 14 -15.74 -5.53 9.93
N PHE A 15 -14.67 -4.77 9.69
CA PHE A 15 -14.55 -3.39 10.16
C PHE A 15 -15.51 -2.42 9.47
N LEU A 16 -15.81 -2.65 8.19
CA LEU A 16 -16.81 -1.90 7.43
C LEU A 16 -18.19 -2.58 7.54
N ALA A 17 -19.25 -1.90 7.07
CA ALA A 17 -20.60 -2.49 7.09
C ALA A 17 -20.73 -3.77 6.23
N LEU A 18 -19.87 -3.90 5.21
CA LEU A 18 -19.70 -5.11 4.41
C LEU A 18 -18.27 -5.64 4.59
N PRO A 19 -18.08 -6.96 4.71
CA PRO A 19 -16.77 -7.54 4.97
C PRO A 19 -15.82 -7.34 3.79
N VAL A 20 -14.57 -6.99 4.08
CA VAL A 20 -13.51 -6.83 3.07
C VAL A 20 -12.30 -7.67 3.48
N ALA A 21 -11.94 -8.65 2.67
CA ALA A 21 -10.75 -9.45 2.92
C ALA A 21 -9.48 -8.64 2.60
N LEU A 22 -8.40 -8.90 3.35
CA LEU A 22 -7.10 -8.34 3.03
C LEU A 22 -6.56 -8.98 1.74
N PRO A 23 -6.12 -8.21 0.72
CA PRO A 23 -5.62 -8.76 -0.52
C PRO A 23 -4.42 -9.68 -0.28
N ALA A 24 -4.56 -10.95 -0.65
CA ALA A 24 -3.65 -12.02 -0.28
C ALA A 24 -3.10 -12.75 -1.51
N PRO A 25 -1.87 -13.30 -1.44
CA PRO A 25 -1.34 -14.11 -2.53
C PRO A 25 -2.09 -15.43 -2.64
N ALA A 26 -1.94 -16.09 -3.78
CA ALA A 26 -2.50 -17.42 -4.00
C ALA A 26 -2.11 -18.41 -2.88
N VAL A 27 -3.03 -19.32 -2.55
CA VAL A 27 -2.82 -20.34 -1.53
C VAL A 27 -1.55 -21.13 -1.82
N GLY A 28 -0.67 -21.23 -0.83
CA GLY A 28 0.61 -21.95 -0.94
C GLY A 28 1.81 -21.06 -1.25
N SER A 29 1.61 -19.77 -1.56
CA SER A 29 2.70 -18.80 -1.63
C SER A 29 3.36 -18.61 -0.27
N PRO A 30 4.70 -18.46 -0.20
CA PRO A 30 5.38 -18.20 1.07
C PRO A 30 4.98 -16.83 1.60
N VAL A 31 4.41 -16.79 2.80
CA VAL A 31 4.00 -15.55 3.46
C VAL A 31 4.20 -15.65 4.97
N ARG A 32 4.60 -14.54 5.60
CA ARG A 32 4.51 -14.34 7.05
C ARG A 32 3.39 -13.35 7.31
N GLU A 33 2.37 -13.77 8.03
CA GLU A 33 1.32 -12.87 8.48
C GLU A 33 1.73 -12.24 9.81
N LEU A 34 1.78 -10.91 9.85
CA LEU A 34 2.21 -10.13 10.99
C LEU A 34 1.09 -9.17 11.39
N ALA A 35 0.32 -9.57 12.40
CA ALA A 35 -0.67 -8.69 13.00
C ALA A 35 0.02 -7.62 13.87
N TYR A 36 -0.34 -6.36 13.64
CA TYR A 36 0.00 -5.20 14.45
C TYR A 36 -1.28 -4.56 15.00
N THR A 37 -1.17 -3.47 15.73
CA THR A 37 -2.36 -2.78 16.23
C THR A 37 -3.10 -2.10 15.08
N HIS A 38 -4.29 -2.60 14.74
CA HIS A 38 -5.21 -2.12 13.67
C HIS A 38 -4.76 -2.34 12.23
N PHE A 39 -3.63 -3.02 12.00
CA PHE A 39 -3.16 -3.36 10.66
C PHE A 39 -2.43 -4.71 10.62
N THR A 40 -2.42 -5.34 9.45
CA THR A 40 -1.70 -6.59 9.20
C THR A 40 -0.75 -6.40 8.02
N VAL A 41 0.44 -6.98 8.12
CA VAL A 41 1.41 -7.11 7.02
C VAL A 41 1.46 -8.56 6.57
N LEU A 42 1.27 -8.80 5.27
CA LEU A 42 1.60 -10.06 4.61
C LEU A 42 2.98 -9.95 3.98
N LEU A 43 4.00 -10.42 4.69
CA LEU A 43 5.40 -10.32 4.28
C LEU A 43 5.80 -11.48 3.36
N ASP A 44 6.46 -11.20 2.25
CA ASP A 44 7.21 -12.21 1.50
C ASP A 44 8.59 -12.43 2.16
N PRO A 45 8.87 -13.61 2.74
CA PRO A 45 10.13 -13.84 3.45
C PRO A 45 11.35 -13.96 2.51
N VAL A 46 11.14 -14.17 1.21
CA VAL A 46 12.20 -14.24 0.20
C VAL A 46 12.52 -12.85 -0.32
N ARG A 47 11.50 -12.07 -0.68
CA ARG A 47 11.64 -10.68 -1.14
C ARG A 47 11.95 -9.71 0.01
N ARG A 48 11.69 -10.12 1.25
CA ARG A 48 11.92 -9.35 2.48
C ARG A 48 11.12 -8.05 2.56
N LEU A 49 10.01 -8.00 1.83
CA LEU A 49 9.11 -6.86 1.67
C LEU A 49 7.67 -7.34 1.72
N ALA A 50 6.74 -6.45 2.07
CA ALA A 50 5.32 -6.79 2.12
C ALA A 50 4.79 -7.09 0.71
N GLN A 51 4.06 -8.19 0.57
CA GLN A 51 3.20 -8.46 -0.59
C GLN A 51 1.95 -7.59 -0.52
N SER A 52 1.44 -7.38 0.69
CA SER A 52 0.25 -6.58 0.96
C SER A 52 0.26 -6.15 2.42
N THR A 53 -0.32 -4.99 2.68
CA THR A 53 -0.70 -4.55 4.02
C THR A 53 -2.17 -4.17 4.00
N GLY A 54 -2.86 -4.30 5.13
CA GLY A 54 -4.21 -3.79 5.31
C GLY A 54 -4.32 -3.07 6.65
N VAL A 55 -4.89 -1.87 6.67
CA VAL A 55 -5.14 -1.07 7.88
C VAL A 55 -6.61 -0.68 7.97
N ASN A 56 -7.16 -0.73 9.18
CA ASN A 56 -8.45 -0.14 9.50
C ASN A 56 -8.25 1.27 10.08
N ILE A 57 -9.00 2.23 9.56
CA ILE A 57 -8.98 3.63 9.99
C ILE A 57 -10.37 3.97 10.55
N ASP A 58 -10.42 4.28 11.84
CA ASP A 58 -11.63 4.82 12.46
C ASP A 58 -11.52 6.35 12.56
N GLY A 59 -12.13 7.04 11.60
CA GLY A 59 -12.09 8.50 11.52
C GLY A 59 -12.71 9.23 12.73
N GLU A 60 -13.60 8.57 13.49
CA GLU A 60 -14.20 9.15 14.70
C GLU A 60 -13.23 9.10 15.89
N LEU A 61 -12.38 8.07 15.94
CA LEU A 61 -11.53 7.77 17.09
C LEU A 61 -10.06 8.15 16.88
N LEU A 62 -9.70 8.79 15.76
CA LEU A 62 -8.34 9.25 15.47
C LEU A 62 -7.77 10.14 16.59
N LEU A 63 -6.53 9.85 16.96
CA LEU A 63 -5.75 10.66 17.91
C LEU A 63 -4.54 11.25 17.20
N ASP A 64 -4.24 12.51 17.50
CA ASP A 64 -2.98 13.13 17.10
C ASP A 64 -1.93 12.87 18.18
N LEU A 65 -0.94 12.06 17.84
CA LEU A 65 0.20 11.73 18.69
C LEU A 65 1.49 12.16 17.98
N ASP A 66 2.45 12.62 18.78
CA ASP A 66 3.77 13.01 18.30
C ASP A 66 4.43 11.88 17.50
N ARG A 67 5.15 12.28 16.46
CA ARG A 67 5.92 11.36 15.61
C ARG A 67 7.18 10.90 16.36
N GLY A 68 7.37 9.58 16.44
CA GLY A 68 8.67 8.99 16.77
C GLY A 68 9.55 8.80 15.52
N ASP A 69 10.69 8.12 15.68
CA ASP A 69 11.51 7.62 14.57
C ASP A 69 12.17 6.28 14.94
N ASP A 70 11.47 5.50 15.77
CA ASP A 70 11.97 4.29 16.43
C ASP A 70 11.88 3.08 15.49
N TRP A 71 12.57 3.15 14.37
CA TRP A 71 12.66 2.06 13.40
C TRP A 71 13.27 0.82 14.03
N HIS A 72 12.60 -0.33 13.87
CA HIS A 72 13.02 -1.59 14.47
C HIS A 72 12.69 -2.79 13.59
N LEU A 73 13.49 -3.85 13.73
CA LEU A 73 13.18 -5.15 13.15
C LEU A 73 12.04 -5.82 13.93
N ASP A 74 11.26 -6.66 13.26
CA ASP A 74 10.27 -7.48 13.94
C ASP A 74 10.90 -8.81 14.40
N ASP A 75 11.09 -8.95 15.71
CA ASP A 75 11.71 -10.14 16.33
C ASP A 75 10.89 -11.43 16.19
N ARG A 76 9.65 -11.36 15.68
CA ARG A 76 8.80 -12.55 15.42
C ARG A 76 9.27 -13.34 14.21
N ILE A 77 10.10 -12.76 13.36
CA ILE A 77 10.63 -13.39 12.15
C ILE A 77 12.16 -13.26 12.09
N PRO A 78 12.85 -14.16 11.38
CA PRO A 78 14.29 -14.05 11.19
C PRO A 78 14.70 -12.72 10.53
N GLU A 79 15.84 -12.15 10.94
CA GLU A 79 16.36 -10.91 10.35
C GLU A 79 16.60 -11.02 8.83
N ASN A 80 16.96 -12.21 8.35
CA ASN A 80 17.18 -12.47 6.92
C ASN A 80 15.89 -12.67 6.11
N GLU A 81 14.71 -12.61 6.73
CA GLU A 81 13.40 -12.65 6.08
C GLU A 81 12.76 -11.26 5.97
N GLN A 82 13.42 -10.20 6.44
CA GLN A 82 12.92 -8.81 6.38
C GLN A 82 14.01 -7.83 5.93
N THR A 83 13.56 -6.72 5.36
CA THR A 83 14.45 -5.61 5.03
C THR A 83 14.83 -4.90 6.33
N GLY A 84 16.07 -4.44 6.44
CA GLY A 84 16.59 -3.80 7.65
C GLY A 84 17.26 -2.44 7.35
N PRO A 85 17.89 -1.81 8.36
CA PRO A 85 18.52 -0.50 8.22
C PRO A 85 19.58 -0.45 7.10
N ASP A 86 20.22 -1.58 6.81
CA ASP A 86 21.33 -1.69 5.86
C ASP A 86 20.96 -1.25 4.45
N VAL A 87 19.72 -1.45 3.98
CA VAL A 87 19.34 -1.01 2.62
C VAL A 87 19.24 0.52 2.51
N TYR A 88 18.98 1.21 3.62
CA TYR A 88 18.75 2.66 3.67
C TYR A 88 20.01 3.47 4.02
N ALA A 89 21.11 2.80 4.36
CA ALA A 89 22.28 3.48 4.90
C ALA A 89 23.13 4.17 3.82
N GLY A 90 23.26 5.49 3.91
CA GLY A 90 24.19 6.26 3.06
C GLY A 90 23.74 6.35 1.59
N ASN A 91 22.43 6.40 1.36
CA ASN A 91 21.82 6.62 0.05
C ASN A 91 20.54 7.47 0.21
N ASP A 92 19.86 7.76 -0.90
CA ASP A 92 18.62 8.56 -0.93
C ASP A 92 17.35 7.69 -0.91
N LEU A 93 17.44 6.48 -0.37
CA LEU A 93 16.27 5.64 -0.12
C LEU A 93 15.71 5.95 1.27
N ASP A 94 14.49 6.45 1.30
CA ASP A 94 13.68 6.60 2.49
C ASP A 94 13.03 5.28 2.91
N ARG A 95 12.75 5.18 4.21
CA ARG A 95 11.92 4.13 4.81
C ARG A 95 10.45 4.47 4.59
N GLY A 96 10.01 4.28 3.34
CA GLY A 96 8.65 4.56 2.92
C GLY A 96 7.64 3.67 3.65
N HIS A 97 6.77 4.26 4.46
CA HIS A 97 5.72 3.53 5.17
C HIS A 97 4.70 2.98 4.17
N LEU A 98 4.28 1.72 4.35
CA LEU A 98 3.17 1.12 3.60
C LEU A 98 1.83 1.39 4.27
N VAL A 99 1.71 1.04 5.56
CA VAL A 99 0.69 1.61 6.44
C VAL A 99 1.23 2.91 6.99
N ARG A 100 0.59 4.03 6.63
CA ARG A 100 1.00 5.35 7.08
C ARG A 100 0.86 5.45 8.60
N ARG A 101 1.85 6.10 9.23
CA ARG A 101 1.93 6.27 10.69
C ARG A 101 0.61 6.65 11.37
N ARG A 102 -0.17 7.56 10.78
CA ARG A 102 -1.39 8.12 11.40
C ARG A 102 -2.62 7.22 11.25
N ASP A 103 -2.63 6.34 10.25
CA ASP A 103 -3.81 5.56 9.87
C ASP A 103 -4.31 4.64 11.00
N PRO A 104 -3.44 3.89 11.72
CA PRO A 104 -3.88 3.04 12.82
C PRO A 104 -3.90 3.77 14.17
N VAL A 105 -3.71 5.10 14.24
CA VAL A 105 -3.58 5.81 15.53
C VAL A 105 -4.94 6.30 16.00
N TRP A 106 -5.77 5.36 16.46
CA TRP A 106 -7.11 5.63 16.97
C TRP A 106 -7.49 4.73 18.16
N GLY A 107 -8.54 5.14 18.89
CA GLY A 107 -9.04 4.43 20.08
C GLY A 107 -8.53 5.05 21.38
N ASP A 108 -8.33 4.22 22.42
CA ASP A 108 -7.74 4.72 23.67
C ASP A 108 -6.25 5.07 23.47
N ARG A 109 -5.73 5.95 24.33
CA ARG A 109 -4.37 6.49 24.20
C ARG A 109 -3.29 5.39 24.24
N ALA A 110 -3.48 4.31 25.00
CA ALA A 110 -2.49 3.24 25.07
C ALA A 110 -2.47 2.39 23.80
N THR A 111 -3.65 2.12 23.22
CA THR A 111 -3.78 1.45 21.93
C THR A 111 -3.21 2.30 20.80
N ALA A 112 -3.58 3.58 20.72
CA ALA A 112 -3.08 4.50 19.69
C ALA A 112 -1.55 4.71 19.79
N ALA A 113 -1.00 4.81 21.00
CA ALA A 113 0.45 4.91 21.19
C ALA A 113 1.19 3.65 20.72
N ARG A 114 0.62 2.47 20.96
CA ARG A 114 1.17 1.20 20.47
C ARG A 114 1.11 1.13 18.94
N ALA A 115 -0.01 1.48 18.33
CA ALA A 115 -0.15 1.54 16.87
C ALA A 115 0.87 2.49 16.24
N ASN A 116 1.09 3.67 16.83
CA ASN A 116 2.10 4.63 16.38
C ASN A 116 3.50 4.00 16.35
N VAL A 117 3.89 3.26 17.40
CA VAL A 117 5.17 2.53 17.46
C VAL A 117 5.21 1.40 16.43
N ASP A 118 4.15 0.60 16.34
CA ASP A 118 4.06 -0.54 15.43
C ASP A 118 4.30 -0.13 13.95
N THR A 119 3.92 1.10 13.55
CA THR A 119 4.14 1.57 12.17
C THR A 119 5.61 1.72 11.77
N PHE A 120 6.53 1.80 12.74
CA PHE A 120 7.99 1.89 12.51
C PHE A 120 8.68 0.51 12.42
N ALA A 121 7.94 -0.59 12.36
CA ALA A 121 8.54 -1.89 12.04
C ALA A 121 9.01 -1.90 10.56
N TYR A 122 10.22 -2.37 10.28
CA TYR A 122 10.75 -2.41 8.90
C TYR A 122 9.93 -3.29 7.95
N THR A 123 9.20 -4.27 8.47
CA THR A 123 8.23 -5.09 7.72
C THR A 123 7.07 -4.26 7.14
N ASN A 124 6.78 -3.09 7.73
CA ASN A 124 5.81 -2.10 7.23
C ASN A 124 6.47 -1.04 6.33
N ALA A 125 7.73 -1.23 5.92
CA ALA A 125 8.43 -0.29 5.05
C ALA A 125 8.93 -0.94 3.76
N ALA A 126 9.11 -0.10 2.75
CA ALA A 126 9.80 -0.43 1.52
C ALA A 126 10.75 0.69 1.10
N PRO A 127 11.84 0.38 0.38
CA PRO A 127 12.73 1.40 -0.19
C PRO A 127 11.98 2.29 -1.18
N GLN A 128 11.92 3.58 -0.86
CA GLN A 128 11.34 4.62 -1.70
C GLN A 128 12.38 5.70 -1.93
N ALA A 129 12.57 6.17 -3.17
CA ALA A 129 13.40 7.34 -3.42
C ALA A 129 12.88 8.54 -2.61
N GLY A 130 13.77 9.37 -2.06
CA GLY A 130 13.40 10.49 -1.19
C GLY A 130 12.39 11.44 -1.84
N GLU A 131 12.61 11.79 -3.10
CA GLU A 131 11.68 12.63 -3.88
C GLU A 131 10.29 11.98 -4.06
N PHE A 132 10.24 10.66 -4.20
CA PHE A 132 8.98 9.91 -4.34
C PHE A 132 8.21 9.89 -3.01
N ASN A 133 8.87 9.50 -1.92
CA ASN A 133 8.25 9.35 -0.59
C ASN A 133 7.73 10.69 -0.03
N GLN A 134 8.42 11.79 -0.31
CA GLN A 134 8.13 13.10 0.30
C GLN A 134 7.19 13.97 -0.55
N SER A 135 6.81 13.52 -1.75
CA SER A 135 6.01 14.33 -2.67
C SER A 135 4.53 14.40 -2.28
N LYS A 136 4.07 15.64 -2.03
CA LYS A 136 2.66 16.00 -1.85
C LYS A 136 1.83 15.88 -3.12
N GLU A 137 2.46 15.91 -4.28
CA GLU A 137 1.78 15.83 -5.58
C GLU A 137 1.41 14.39 -5.96
N LEU A 138 1.87 13.39 -5.18
CA LEU A 138 1.81 11.98 -5.56
C LEU A 138 1.19 11.10 -4.48
N TRP A 139 1.94 10.83 -3.41
CA TRP A 139 1.58 9.84 -2.41
C TRP A 139 1.01 10.49 -1.14
N LEU A 140 1.69 11.53 -0.66
CA LEU A 140 1.31 12.22 0.56
C LEU A 140 -0.01 13.01 0.41
N GLY A 141 -0.28 13.59 -0.77
CA GLY A 141 -1.54 14.30 -1.05
C GLY A 141 -2.75 13.37 -1.05
N LEU A 142 -2.65 12.20 -1.71
CA LEU A 142 -3.69 11.18 -1.70
C LEU A 142 -3.96 10.66 -0.28
N GLU A 143 -2.91 10.39 0.50
CA GLU A 143 -3.02 9.96 1.90
C GLU A 143 -3.66 11.01 2.80
N ASP A 144 -3.31 12.28 2.63
CA ASP A 144 -3.92 13.37 3.39
C ASP A 144 -5.38 13.57 3.02
N HIS A 145 -5.75 13.45 1.74
CA HIS A 145 -7.13 13.54 1.30
C HIS A 145 -8.01 12.44 1.91
N VAL A 146 -7.58 11.17 1.83
CA VAL A 146 -8.31 10.03 2.38
C VAL A 146 -8.50 10.17 3.89
N LEU A 147 -7.43 10.51 4.62
CA LEU A 147 -7.50 10.66 6.08
C LEU A 147 -8.34 11.87 6.50
N ALA A 148 -8.20 13.01 5.81
CA ALA A 148 -9.00 14.20 6.08
C ALA A 148 -10.49 13.95 5.80
N TYR A 149 -10.82 13.26 4.70
CA TYR A 149 -12.18 12.86 4.40
C TYR A 149 -12.74 11.91 5.48
N ALA A 150 -11.97 10.90 5.90
CA ALA A 150 -12.35 9.98 6.97
C ALA A 150 -12.67 10.72 8.27
N GLN A 151 -11.76 11.60 8.68
CA GLN A 151 -11.88 12.37 9.93
C GLN A 151 -13.04 13.37 9.88
N ALA A 152 -13.17 14.14 8.80
CA ALA A 152 -14.21 15.15 8.66
C ALA A 152 -15.62 14.54 8.66
N ASN A 153 -15.77 13.34 8.13
CA ASN A 153 -17.05 12.65 8.01
C ASN A 153 -17.27 11.54 9.05
N ARG A 154 -16.29 11.29 9.93
CA ARG A 154 -16.32 10.19 10.91
C ARG A 154 -16.53 8.82 10.26
N ASN A 155 -15.93 8.63 9.08
CA ASN A 155 -16.07 7.41 8.31
C ASN A 155 -15.05 6.37 8.76
N ARG A 156 -15.48 5.10 8.73
CA ARG A 156 -14.59 3.95 8.76
C ARG A 156 -14.09 3.67 7.35
N ILE A 157 -12.78 3.49 7.20
CA ILE A 157 -12.11 3.19 5.93
C ILE A 157 -11.16 2.01 6.13
N SER A 158 -11.05 1.13 5.14
CA SER A 158 -9.95 0.17 5.04
C SER A 158 -9.01 0.58 3.91
N VAL A 159 -7.70 0.57 4.17
CA VAL A 159 -6.68 0.89 3.16
C VAL A 159 -5.75 -0.28 3.01
N PHE A 160 -5.43 -0.61 1.77
CA PHE A 160 -4.48 -1.65 1.39
C PHE A 160 -3.36 -1.05 0.57
N THR A 161 -2.12 -1.44 0.86
CA THR A 161 -0.94 -0.85 0.24
C THR A 161 0.20 -1.85 0.21
N ALA A 162 0.97 -1.87 -0.87
CA ALA A 162 2.27 -2.53 -0.93
C ALA A 162 3.09 -2.07 -2.16
N PRO A 163 4.38 -2.42 -2.22
CA PRO A 163 5.12 -2.41 -3.49
C PRO A 163 4.55 -3.42 -4.49
N VAL A 164 4.80 -3.19 -5.77
CA VAL A 164 4.71 -4.23 -6.81
C VAL A 164 6.04 -5.00 -6.80
N LEU A 165 5.99 -6.28 -6.42
CA LEU A 165 7.17 -7.14 -6.32
C LEU A 165 7.50 -7.77 -7.68
N ALA A 166 8.11 -7.01 -8.58
CA ALA A 166 8.43 -7.47 -9.93
C ALA A 166 9.68 -8.37 -9.93
N LEU A 167 9.71 -9.38 -10.81
CA LEU A 167 10.84 -10.32 -10.90
C LEU A 167 12.15 -9.64 -11.35
N ASN A 168 12.04 -8.51 -12.03
CA ASN A 168 13.15 -7.74 -12.59
C ASN A 168 13.49 -6.48 -11.77
N ASP A 169 13.03 -6.38 -10.52
CA ASP A 169 13.40 -5.29 -9.64
C ASP A 169 14.94 -5.26 -9.45
N PRO A 170 15.58 -4.08 -9.58
CA PRO A 170 17.03 -3.96 -9.42
C PRO A 170 17.45 -4.38 -8.01
N LEU A 171 18.44 -5.26 -7.93
CA LEU A 171 18.98 -5.70 -6.66
C LEU A 171 19.93 -4.64 -6.09
N TYR A 172 19.69 -4.26 -4.85
CA TYR A 172 20.56 -3.37 -4.09
C TYR A 172 20.70 -3.92 -2.66
N ARG A 173 21.94 -4.21 -2.24
CA ARG A 173 22.26 -4.80 -0.93
C ARG A 173 21.42 -6.05 -0.60
N GLY A 174 21.13 -6.86 -1.62
CA GLY A 174 20.36 -8.10 -1.49
C GLY A 174 18.83 -7.93 -1.39
N VAL A 175 18.31 -6.70 -1.59
CA VAL A 175 16.87 -6.41 -1.67
C VAL A 175 16.54 -6.00 -3.11
N GLY A 176 15.48 -6.56 -3.68
CA GLY A 176 14.95 -6.08 -4.96
C GLY A 176 14.16 -4.80 -4.75
N ILE A 177 14.69 -3.67 -5.21
CA ILE A 177 14.11 -2.34 -5.03
C ILE A 177 12.87 -2.21 -5.93
N PRO A 178 11.65 -2.10 -5.34
CA PRO A 178 10.43 -2.03 -6.13
C PRO A 178 10.42 -0.80 -7.02
N GLN A 179 9.99 -0.94 -8.26
CA GLN A 179 9.85 0.21 -9.16
C GLN A 179 8.50 0.91 -9.04
N ALA A 180 7.48 0.23 -8.51
CA ALA A 180 6.14 0.78 -8.37
C ALA A 180 5.48 0.34 -7.05
N PHE A 181 4.46 1.09 -6.66
CA PHE A 181 3.59 0.83 -5.53
C PHE A 181 2.14 0.87 -5.94
N TRP A 182 1.29 0.22 -5.16
CA TRP A 182 -0.15 0.26 -5.33
C TRP A 182 -0.84 0.62 -4.00
N LYS A 183 -2.03 1.19 -4.11
CA LYS A 183 -2.91 1.49 -2.98
C LYS A 183 -4.36 1.26 -3.37
N VAL A 184 -5.14 0.63 -2.49
CA VAL A 184 -6.59 0.47 -2.64
C VAL A 184 -7.26 0.99 -1.38
N VAL A 185 -8.23 1.87 -1.55
CA VAL A 185 -9.02 2.47 -0.46
C VAL A 185 -10.43 1.92 -0.57
N ALA A 186 -11.00 1.42 0.53
CA ALA A 186 -12.33 0.83 0.59
C ALA A 186 -13.19 1.45 1.70
N TRP A 187 -14.45 1.72 1.38
CA TRP A 187 -15.42 2.32 2.30
C TRP A 187 -16.85 1.85 1.96
N THR A 188 -17.76 2.01 2.90
CA THR A 188 -19.19 1.71 2.69
C THR A 188 -20.01 2.99 2.62
N THR A 189 -20.96 3.03 1.68
CA THR A 189 -21.94 4.11 1.55
C THR A 189 -23.34 3.58 1.82
N ASP A 190 -24.17 4.33 2.53
CA ASP A 190 -25.61 4.08 2.61
C ASP A 190 -26.30 4.92 1.52
N ALA A 191 -26.36 4.37 0.31
CA ALA A 191 -27.13 4.97 -0.77
C ALA A 191 -28.47 4.23 -0.84
N SER A 192 -29.56 4.90 -0.46
CA SER A 192 -30.95 4.41 -0.54
C SER A 192 -31.42 3.41 0.53
N GLY A 193 -30.76 3.35 1.69
CA GLY A 193 -31.17 2.51 2.83
C GLY A 193 -30.57 1.10 2.79
N ALA A 194 -29.53 0.90 2.00
CA ALA A 194 -28.76 -0.33 1.91
C ALA A 194 -27.26 0.01 1.81
N ASP A 195 -26.45 -0.70 2.59
CA ASP A 195 -25.00 -0.55 2.54
C ASP A 195 -24.46 -1.04 1.20
N ALA A 196 -23.56 -0.25 0.61
CA ALA A 196 -22.88 -0.58 -0.62
C ALA A 196 -21.37 -0.35 -0.46
N LEU A 197 -20.57 -1.35 -0.83
CA LEU A 197 -19.11 -1.26 -0.81
C LEU A 197 -18.62 -0.44 -2.00
N ARG A 198 -17.60 0.39 -1.76
CA ARG A 198 -16.89 1.17 -2.77
C ARG A 198 -15.40 1.00 -2.59
N ALA A 199 -14.67 0.98 -3.70
CA ALA A 199 -13.21 0.90 -3.72
C ALA A 199 -12.62 1.84 -4.78
N ALA A 200 -11.44 2.38 -4.51
CA ALA A 200 -10.63 3.12 -5.49
C ALA A 200 -9.18 2.64 -5.42
N ALA A 201 -8.58 2.37 -6.57
CA ALA A 201 -7.21 1.86 -6.67
C ALA A 201 -6.27 2.85 -7.37
N PHE A 202 -5.01 2.80 -6.95
CA PHE A 202 -3.95 3.68 -7.42
C PHE A 202 -2.66 2.92 -7.66
N VAL A 203 -1.91 3.35 -8.67
CA VAL A 203 -0.54 2.88 -8.96
C VAL A 203 0.38 4.09 -9.06
N LEU A 204 1.55 3.98 -8.44
CA LEU A 204 2.58 5.00 -8.42
C LEU A 204 3.90 4.41 -8.87
N ASP A 205 4.55 5.08 -9.82
CA ASP A 205 5.85 4.70 -10.37
C ASP A 205 6.96 5.56 -9.75
N GLN A 206 7.97 4.92 -9.16
CA GLN A 206 9.17 5.57 -8.64
C GLN A 206 10.41 5.34 -9.51
N SER A 207 10.31 4.55 -10.58
CA SER A 207 11.44 4.18 -11.43
C SER A 207 12.23 5.39 -11.99
N PRO A 208 11.61 6.54 -12.33
CA PRO A 208 12.37 7.72 -12.76
C PRO A 208 13.24 8.31 -11.66
N GLN A 209 12.84 8.20 -10.39
CA GLN A 209 13.60 8.73 -9.25
C GLN A 209 14.75 7.79 -8.84
N LEU A 210 14.64 6.50 -9.18
CA LEU A 210 15.69 5.53 -8.91
C LEU A 210 16.90 5.70 -9.84
N SER A 211 16.76 6.33 -11.03
CA SER A 211 17.91 6.51 -11.94
C SER A 211 18.98 7.46 -11.41
N ASP A 212 18.60 8.35 -10.49
CA ASP A 212 19.52 9.28 -9.84
C ASP A 212 20.18 8.71 -8.58
N ILE A 213 19.72 7.53 -8.12
CA ILE A 213 20.31 6.77 -7.03
C ILE A 213 21.31 5.78 -7.63
N ASP A 214 22.55 5.80 -7.13
CA ASP A 214 23.57 4.84 -7.54
C ASP A 214 23.25 3.42 -6.98
N LEU A 215 22.38 2.70 -7.69
CA LEU A 215 22.01 1.32 -7.40
C LEU A 215 23.01 0.31 -7.99
N ASN A 216 24.20 0.75 -8.43
CA ASN A 216 25.17 -0.09 -9.14
C ASN A 216 25.86 -1.13 -8.24
N ASP A 217 25.18 -2.26 -8.06
CA ASP A 217 25.77 -3.61 -8.03
C ASP A 217 25.12 -4.57 -9.08
N ALA A 218 24.06 -4.15 -9.78
CA ALA A 218 23.31 -5.03 -10.72
C ALA A 218 22.76 -4.35 -11.99
N SER A 219 23.04 -3.06 -12.22
CA SER A 219 22.33 -2.21 -13.20
C SER A 219 22.73 -2.37 -14.68
N ALA A 220 22.96 -3.59 -15.16
CA ALA A 220 23.37 -3.82 -16.56
C ALA A 220 22.42 -4.67 -17.41
N GLN A 221 21.29 -5.20 -16.90
CA GLN A 221 20.54 -6.19 -17.69
C GLN A 221 19.03 -6.32 -17.40
N ALA A 222 18.28 -5.22 -17.38
CA ALA A 222 16.82 -5.30 -17.29
C ALA A 222 16.12 -4.27 -18.20
N LEU A 223 16.39 -4.37 -19.49
CA LEU A 223 15.44 -3.93 -20.51
C LEU A 223 15.21 -5.17 -21.39
N ILE A 224 13.95 -5.61 -21.50
CA ILE A 224 13.38 -6.72 -22.32
C ILE A 224 12.54 -7.63 -21.40
N ASP A 225 11.21 -7.44 -21.37
CA ASP A 225 10.20 -8.52 -21.27
C ASP A 225 8.75 -8.01 -21.05
N GLY A 226 8.27 -7.07 -21.88
CA GLY A 226 6.84 -6.76 -21.93
C GLY A 226 6.26 -6.05 -20.71
N SER A 227 7.10 -5.35 -19.93
CA SER A 227 6.65 -4.38 -18.93
C SER A 227 5.67 -3.38 -19.56
N PRO A 228 4.65 -2.90 -18.81
CA PRO A 228 3.83 -1.77 -19.27
C PRO A 228 4.76 -0.64 -19.73
N PRO A 229 4.36 0.13 -20.78
CA PRO A 229 5.22 1.16 -21.36
C PRO A 229 5.73 2.10 -20.27
N PRO A 230 7.00 2.56 -20.33
CA PRO A 230 7.59 3.41 -19.30
C PRO A 230 6.67 4.60 -19.07
N LEU A 231 6.10 4.66 -17.87
CA LEU A 231 5.28 5.75 -17.44
C LEU A 231 6.23 6.95 -17.35
N GLY A 232 5.92 8.05 -18.03
CA GLY A 232 6.80 9.22 -18.06
C GLY A 232 7.07 9.77 -16.65
N PRO A 233 7.82 10.87 -16.50
CA PRO A 233 8.56 11.17 -15.27
C PRO A 233 7.75 11.39 -13.96
N TYR A 234 6.42 11.45 -13.98
CA TYR A 234 5.59 11.70 -12.78
C TYR A 234 4.15 11.25 -12.95
N PHE A 235 3.74 10.09 -12.44
CA PHE A 235 2.32 9.77 -12.47
C PHE A 235 1.89 8.84 -11.32
N SER A 236 1.17 9.42 -10.35
CA SER A 236 0.12 8.68 -9.65
C SER A 236 -1.03 8.49 -10.64
N TYR A 237 -1.50 7.26 -10.80
CA TYR A 237 -2.68 6.95 -11.59
C TYR A 237 -3.77 6.43 -10.68
N GLN A 238 -5.01 6.82 -10.94
CA GLN A 238 -6.14 5.99 -10.55
C GLN A 238 -6.32 4.90 -11.63
N VAL A 239 -6.47 3.66 -11.17
CA VAL A 239 -6.54 2.47 -12.03
C VAL A 239 -7.68 1.58 -11.57
N PRO A 240 -8.18 0.68 -12.43
CA PRO A 240 -9.09 -0.37 -11.99
C PRO A 240 -8.43 -1.30 -10.95
N VAL A 241 -9.19 -1.74 -9.95
CA VAL A 241 -8.73 -2.73 -8.95
C VAL A 241 -8.26 -4.03 -9.63
N ASP A 242 -8.94 -4.45 -10.69
CA ASP A 242 -8.57 -5.63 -11.50
C ASP A 242 -7.19 -5.48 -12.17
N ASP A 243 -6.78 -4.26 -12.52
CA ASP A 243 -5.44 -4.00 -13.03
C ASP A 243 -4.38 -4.17 -11.93
N VAL A 244 -4.68 -3.78 -10.69
CA VAL A 244 -3.80 -4.03 -9.54
C VAL A 244 -3.72 -5.53 -9.23
N ALA A 245 -4.84 -6.26 -9.30
CA ALA A 245 -4.86 -7.71 -9.18
C ALA A 245 -3.95 -8.37 -10.23
N SER A 246 -4.06 -7.92 -11.48
CA SER A 246 -3.21 -8.40 -12.58
C SER A 246 -1.73 -8.04 -12.42
N LEU A 247 -1.41 -6.87 -11.86
CA LEU A 247 -0.02 -6.42 -11.63
C LEU A 247 0.67 -7.18 -10.49
N THR A 248 -0.09 -7.55 -9.47
CA THR A 248 0.46 -8.10 -8.21
C THR A 248 0.27 -9.61 -8.08
N GLY A 249 -0.69 -10.19 -8.81
CA GLY A 249 -1.09 -11.59 -8.66
C GLY A 249 -1.81 -11.88 -7.33
N LEU A 250 -2.24 -10.86 -6.59
CA LEU A 250 -3.02 -10.99 -5.35
C LEU A 250 -4.50 -11.12 -5.67
N ASP A 251 -5.24 -11.79 -4.78
CA ASP A 251 -6.69 -11.84 -4.79
C ASP A 251 -7.26 -10.62 -4.07
N PHE A 252 -8.03 -9.79 -4.78
CA PHE A 252 -8.69 -8.59 -4.25
C PHE A 252 -10.18 -8.84 -3.91
N GLY A 253 -10.73 -10.01 -4.24
CA GLY A 253 -12.11 -10.38 -3.94
C GLY A 253 -13.14 -9.31 -4.31
N GLU A 254 -13.97 -8.94 -3.33
CA GLU A 254 -15.10 -8.02 -3.51
C GLU A 254 -14.69 -6.59 -3.91
N LEU A 255 -13.41 -6.22 -3.73
CA LEU A 255 -12.90 -4.91 -4.12
C LEU A 255 -12.97 -4.69 -5.64
N ILE A 256 -12.90 -5.76 -6.44
CA ILE A 256 -13.01 -5.68 -7.90
C ILE A 256 -14.41 -5.19 -8.29
N ASP A 257 -15.45 -5.78 -7.72
CA ASP A 257 -16.83 -5.39 -8.00
C ASP A 257 -17.22 -4.06 -7.35
N ALA A 258 -16.58 -3.71 -6.24
CA ALA A 258 -16.79 -2.46 -5.52
C ALA A 258 -16.11 -1.24 -6.18
N ASP A 259 -15.27 -1.45 -7.19
CA ASP A 259 -14.53 -0.37 -7.84
C ASP A 259 -15.46 0.75 -8.36
N VAL A 260 -15.06 1.99 -8.08
CA VAL A 260 -15.72 3.22 -8.55
C VAL A 260 -15.41 3.51 -10.01
N MET A 261 -14.28 3.02 -10.53
CA MET A 261 -14.02 3.03 -11.96
C MET A 261 -14.90 1.98 -12.64
N ALA A 262 -15.58 2.37 -13.73
CA ALA A 262 -16.35 1.42 -14.51
C ALA A 262 -15.42 0.31 -15.03
N PRO A 263 -15.84 -0.96 -15.03
CA PRO A 263 -15.04 -2.02 -15.63
C PRO A 263 -14.77 -1.65 -17.08
N VAL A 264 -13.49 -1.44 -17.40
CA VAL A 264 -13.06 -1.33 -18.79
C VAL A 264 -13.40 -2.66 -19.41
N LEU A 265 -14.44 -2.72 -20.24
CA LEU A 265 -14.73 -3.91 -21.05
C LEU A 265 -13.42 -4.35 -21.71
N ALA A 266 -12.95 -5.53 -21.29
CA ALA A 266 -11.62 -6.07 -21.53
C ALA A 266 -10.95 -5.54 -22.82
N GLY A 267 -9.84 -4.83 -22.63
CA GLY A 267 -8.89 -4.54 -23.70
C GLY A 267 -8.43 -5.86 -24.33
N ARG A 268 -8.41 -5.88 -25.67
CA ARG A 268 -8.22 -7.04 -26.51
C ARG A 268 -6.90 -7.75 -26.24
N ALA A 269 -6.84 -9.05 -26.55
CA ALA A 269 -5.64 -9.90 -26.48
C ALA A 269 -4.49 -9.50 -27.44
N ASP A 270 -4.44 -8.25 -27.90
CA ASP A 270 -3.53 -7.78 -28.96
C ASP A 270 -2.39 -6.87 -28.48
N GLY A 271 -2.26 -6.63 -27.17
CA GLY A 271 -1.14 -5.87 -26.61
C GLY A 271 -1.22 -4.35 -26.81
N SER A 272 -2.41 -3.82 -27.10
CA SER A 272 -2.67 -2.37 -27.06
C SER A 272 -2.66 -1.83 -25.62
N PRO A 273 -2.34 -0.52 -25.40
CA PRO A 273 -2.25 0.06 -24.05
C PRO A 273 -3.55 -0.13 -23.27
N ARG A 274 -3.46 -0.50 -21.99
CA ARG A 274 -4.62 -0.66 -21.09
C ARG A 274 -5.42 0.64 -21.06
N THR A 275 -6.55 0.65 -21.75
CA THR A 275 -7.41 1.83 -21.89
C THR A 275 -8.21 2.02 -20.60
N GLY A 276 -7.73 2.81 -19.65
CA GLY A 276 -8.50 3.05 -18.42
C GLY A 276 -7.78 3.81 -17.30
N TRP A 277 -6.45 3.88 -17.32
CA TRP A 277 -5.71 4.56 -16.26
C TRP A 277 -5.89 6.08 -16.39
N VAL A 278 -6.29 6.71 -15.29
CA VAL A 278 -6.46 8.16 -15.20
C VAL A 278 -5.24 8.74 -14.49
N ARG A 279 -4.43 9.54 -15.21
CA ARG A 279 -3.35 10.31 -14.57
C ARG A 279 -3.97 11.28 -13.59
N LEU A 280 -3.48 11.26 -12.36
CA LEU A 280 -3.77 12.27 -11.36
C LEU A 280 -2.79 13.43 -11.49
N ARG A 281 -3.32 14.65 -11.62
CA ARG A 281 -2.60 15.92 -11.50
C ARG A 281 -3.03 16.66 -10.24
N THR A 282 -4.29 16.48 -9.84
CA THR A 282 -4.87 17.02 -8.61
C THR A 282 -5.85 16.01 -8.00
N GLU A 283 -6.33 16.30 -6.79
CA GLU A 283 -7.38 15.49 -6.13
C GLU A 283 -8.71 15.48 -6.93
N GLU A 284 -8.96 16.49 -7.76
CA GLU A 284 -10.17 16.60 -8.59
C GLU A 284 -10.21 15.57 -9.73
N ASP A 285 -9.06 14.99 -10.08
CA ASP A 285 -8.99 13.92 -11.09
C ASP A 285 -9.47 12.56 -10.53
N ILE A 286 -9.65 12.43 -9.20
CA ILE A 286 -10.03 11.18 -8.54
C ILE A 286 -11.54 10.94 -8.69
N THR A 287 -11.89 9.83 -9.31
CA THR A 287 -13.25 9.31 -9.32
C THR A 287 -13.55 8.63 -7.99
N VAL A 288 -14.58 9.09 -7.27
CA VAL A 288 -15.03 8.52 -5.98
C VAL A 288 -16.47 8.01 -6.02
N GLU A 289 -17.19 8.26 -7.11
CA GLU A 289 -18.54 7.76 -7.34
C GLU A 289 -18.53 6.75 -8.47
N LYS A 290 -19.22 5.63 -8.26
CA LYS A 290 -19.42 4.64 -9.32
C LYS A 290 -20.39 5.21 -10.35
N ALA A 291 -19.98 5.25 -11.61
CA ALA A 291 -20.86 5.69 -12.69
C ALA A 291 -22.16 4.84 -12.70
N PRO A 292 -23.35 5.45 -12.90
CA PRO A 292 -24.58 4.70 -13.01
C PRO A 292 -24.50 3.71 -14.19
N ALA A 293 -24.96 2.48 -13.95
CA ALA A 293 -25.01 1.41 -14.94
C ALA A 293 -25.99 1.71 -16.08
#